data_AF-A0A0J1AXM6-F1
#
_entry.id   AF-A0A0J1AXM6-F1
#
_cell.length_a   1.000
_cell.length_b   1.000
_cell.length_c   1.000
_cell.angle_alpha   90.00
_cell.angle_beta   90.00
_cell.angle_gamma   90.00
#
_symmetry.space_group_name_H-M   'P 1'
#
loop_
_entity.id
_entity.type
_entity.pdbx_description
1 polymer ?
#
loop_
_entity_poly.entity_id
_entity_poly.type
_entity_poly.pdbx_seq_one_letter_code
_entity_poly.pdbx_strand_id
1 'polypeptide(L)'
;MPLLDAIKSRLPSSSSSTKSDTSGEYYSRALRTHIESLTSPSPDTPMSRPGGALSPPLRTASPRPKFNADQLRPYVRTLLAKTLANAVWDGNDKARMSQYSKDICEKVKARMLEIEPKGFKYIVTTTFTENLGQAGRADMACHWEDTDAACQEIFSNDGIIFVCIAYAVRVI
;
A
#
# COMPACT_ATOMS: atom_id res chain seq x y z
N MET A 1 -33.81 10.55 64.08
CA MET A 1 -32.87 11.57 64.59
C MET A 1 -32.07 10.93 65.71
N PRO A 2 -30.72 10.97 65.70
CA PRO A 2 -29.82 11.78 64.86
C PRO A 2 -29.08 10.92 63.80
N LEU A 3 -28.63 11.34 62.61
CA LEU A 3 -28.33 12.63 61.94
C LEU A 3 -26.82 13.02 61.94
N LEU A 4 -26.24 12.97 60.71
CA LEU A 4 -25.04 13.62 60.12
C LEU A 4 -23.62 13.22 60.63
N ASP A 5 -22.53 13.20 59.85
CA ASP A 5 -22.24 13.77 58.53
C ASP A 5 -21.00 13.14 57.82
N ALA A 6 -20.90 13.45 56.52
CA ALA A 6 -19.82 13.40 55.51
C ALA A 6 -18.35 13.03 55.92
N ILE A 7 -17.52 12.41 55.06
CA ILE A 7 -16.86 13.05 53.90
C ILE A 7 -16.30 11.99 52.90
N LYS A 8 -16.48 12.32 51.62
CA LYS A 8 -15.86 11.78 50.39
C LYS A 8 -14.33 11.56 50.46
N SER A 9 -13.86 10.40 50.00
CA SER A 9 -12.63 10.26 49.19
C SER A 9 -12.64 8.90 48.46
N ARG A 10 -13.00 8.90 47.17
CA ARG A 10 -12.10 8.98 45.98
C ARG A 10 -11.74 7.58 45.44
N LEU A 11 -12.51 7.16 44.44
CA LEU A 11 -12.05 6.29 43.36
C LEU A 11 -10.82 6.93 42.67
N PRO A 12 -9.82 6.14 42.27
CA PRO A 12 -9.03 6.44 41.09
C PRO A 12 -9.53 5.59 39.91
N SER A 13 -10.14 6.28 38.94
CA SER A 13 -10.10 5.93 37.53
C SER A 13 -8.71 6.28 36.97
N SER A 14 -8.01 5.34 36.32
CA SER A 14 -6.94 5.66 35.37
C SER A 14 -6.75 4.46 34.43
N SER A 15 -7.42 4.46 33.28
CA SER A 15 -6.83 4.83 31.99
C SER A 15 -5.63 3.93 31.62
N SER A 16 -5.92 2.82 30.93
CA SER A 16 -4.90 2.11 30.15
C SER A 16 -4.45 3.03 29.03
N SER A 17 -3.29 3.67 29.19
CA SER A 17 -2.61 4.39 28.11
C SER A 17 -2.25 3.42 27.00
N THR A 18 -3.12 3.31 26.00
CA THR A 18 -2.71 2.94 24.65
C THR A 18 -1.70 4.00 24.20
N LYS A 19 -0.42 3.63 24.13
CA LYS A 19 0.55 4.39 23.35
C LYS A 19 0.12 4.23 21.88
N SER A 20 -0.71 5.17 21.43
CA SER A 20 -1.02 5.35 20.03
C SER A 20 0.28 5.68 19.30
N ASP A 21 0.55 4.92 18.25
CA ASP A 21 1.65 5.14 17.33
C ASP A 21 1.37 6.43 16.54
N THR A 22 1.77 7.56 17.14
CA THR A 22 1.49 8.92 16.67
C THR A 22 2.12 9.23 15.32
N SER A 23 3.07 8.42 14.86
CA SER A 23 3.73 8.60 13.56
C SER A 23 2.79 8.29 12.39
N GLY A 24 1.96 7.24 12.48
CA GLY A 24 1.02 6.88 11.41
C GLY A 24 -0.14 7.87 11.27
N GLU A 25 -0.65 8.39 12.39
CA GLU A 25 -1.71 9.40 12.39
C GLU A 25 -1.23 10.75 11.84
N TYR A 26 0.01 11.14 12.13
CA TYR A 26 0.58 12.39 11.61
C TYR A 26 0.65 12.40 10.08
N TYR A 27 1.13 11.31 9.47
CA TYR A 27 1.22 11.19 8.00
C TYR A 27 -0.16 11.17 7.33
N SER A 28 -1.13 10.44 7.89
CA SER A 28 -2.49 10.40 7.33
C SER A 28 -3.20 11.75 7.43
N ARG A 29 -2.97 12.51 8.50
CA ARG A 29 -3.55 13.85 8.68
C ARG A 29 -2.93 14.86 7.72
N ALA A 30 -1.61 14.86 7.57
CA ALA A 30 -0.91 15.76 6.65
C ALA A 30 -1.29 15.54 5.18
N LEU A 31 -1.51 14.28 4.76
CA LEU A 31 -1.96 13.95 3.40
C LEU A 31 -3.40 14.39 3.13
N ARG A 32 -4.31 14.27 4.10
CA ARG A 32 -5.70 14.73 3.94
C ARG A 32 -5.77 16.24 3.74
N THR A 33 -5.02 17.01 4.54
CA THR A 33 -5.03 18.48 4.44
C THR A 33 -4.48 18.98 3.10
N HIS A 34 -3.55 18.24 2.49
CA HIS A 34 -2.97 18.66 1.21
C HIS A 34 -3.87 18.33 0.01
N ILE A 35 -4.65 17.25 0.09
CA ILE A 35 -5.62 16.86 -0.96
C ILE A 35 -6.80 17.85 -1.00
N GLU A 36 -7.33 18.26 0.16
CA GLU A 36 -8.44 19.22 0.22
C GLU A 36 -8.05 20.62 -0.31
N SER A 37 -6.76 20.97 -0.26
CA SER A 37 -6.25 22.23 -0.80
C SER A 37 -6.22 22.28 -2.33
N LEU A 38 -6.34 21.15 -3.05
CA LEU A 38 -6.24 21.08 -4.50
C LEU A 38 -7.62 21.09 -5.21
N THR A 39 -8.71 21.16 -4.45
CA THR A 39 -10.09 21.19 -4.97
C THR A 39 -10.77 22.51 -4.63
N SER A 40 -10.37 23.60 -5.27
CA SER A 40 -11.20 24.81 -5.36
C SER A 40 -11.73 24.98 -6.79
N PRO A 41 -13.05 25.13 -7.01
CA PRO A 41 -13.58 25.47 -8.32
C PRO A 41 -13.35 26.97 -8.59
N SER A 42 -12.71 27.29 -9.70
CA SER A 42 -12.59 28.67 -10.20
C SER A 42 -13.88 29.10 -10.92
N PRO A 43 -14.25 30.39 -10.93
CA PRO A 43 -15.47 30.87 -11.59
C PRO A 43 -15.26 31.04 -13.10
N ASP A 44 -16.23 30.54 -13.88
CA ASP A 44 -16.30 30.63 -15.33
C ASP A 44 -16.37 32.08 -15.83
N THR A 45 -15.53 32.42 -16.82
CA THR A 45 -15.70 33.63 -17.64
C THR A 45 -15.66 33.22 -19.12
N PRO A 46 -16.71 33.50 -19.92
CA PRO A 46 -16.71 33.16 -21.34
C PRO A 46 -16.17 34.35 -22.15
N MET A 47 -15.16 34.13 -23.00
CA MET A 47 -14.83 35.07 -24.07
C MET A 47 -14.34 34.35 -25.33
N SER A 48 -14.81 34.91 -26.44
CA SER A 48 -14.93 34.33 -27.77
C SER A 48 -13.61 34.14 -28.52
N ARG A 49 -13.56 33.07 -29.33
CA ARG A 49 -12.63 32.87 -30.46
C ARG A 49 -12.84 33.96 -31.53
N PRO A 50 -11.78 34.44 -32.20
CA PRO A 50 -11.43 33.81 -33.48
C PRO A 50 -9.92 33.84 -33.82
N GLY A 51 -9.46 32.89 -34.63
CA GLY A 51 -8.14 33.00 -35.26
C GLY A 51 -7.49 31.65 -35.51
N GLY A 52 -7.40 31.27 -36.79
CA GLY A 52 -6.76 30.04 -37.23
C GLY A 52 -5.27 30.01 -36.86
N ALA A 53 -4.88 28.98 -36.14
CA ALA A 53 -3.50 28.55 -36.02
C ALA A 53 -3.45 27.08 -36.42
N LEU A 54 -2.61 26.80 -37.41
CA LEU A 54 -2.30 25.47 -37.91
C LEU A 54 -1.98 24.56 -36.72
N SER A 55 -2.76 23.50 -36.57
CA SER A 55 -2.52 22.47 -35.55
C SER A 55 -1.11 21.92 -35.77
N PRO A 56 -0.24 21.90 -34.73
CA PRO A 56 1.02 21.16 -34.81
C PRO A 56 0.71 19.71 -35.22
N PRO A 57 1.55 19.06 -36.03
CA PRO A 57 1.33 17.66 -36.36
C PRO A 57 1.20 16.88 -35.05
N LEU A 58 0.13 16.11 -34.94
CA LEU A 58 -0.08 15.14 -33.86
C LEU A 58 1.20 14.32 -33.77
N ARG A 59 2.04 14.64 -32.77
CA ARG A 59 3.21 13.84 -32.45
C ARG A 59 2.62 12.49 -32.09
N THR A 60 2.73 11.52 -33.00
CA THR A 60 2.48 10.12 -32.71
C THR A 60 3.44 9.78 -31.59
N ALA A 61 2.94 9.82 -30.35
CA ALA A 61 3.73 9.53 -29.17
C ALA A 61 4.32 8.14 -29.39
N SER A 62 5.65 8.04 -29.36
CA SER A 62 6.31 6.75 -29.33
C SER A 62 5.67 5.92 -28.19
N PRO A 63 5.37 4.63 -28.41
CA PRO A 63 4.72 3.81 -27.39
C PRO A 63 5.55 3.88 -26.11
N ARG A 64 4.96 4.46 -25.05
CA ARG A 64 5.62 4.54 -23.76
C ARG A 64 5.82 3.11 -23.26
N PRO A 65 7.02 2.75 -22.76
CA PRO A 65 7.26 1.43 -22.18
C PRO A 65 6.22 1.16 -21.09
N LYS A 66 5.65 -0.05 -21.08
CA LYS A 66 4.68 -0.51 -20.09
C LYS A 66 5.19 -1.79 -19.46
N PHE A 67 5.20 -1.86 -18.14
CA PHE A 67 5.66 -3.04 -17.43
C PHE A 67 4.69 -4.21 -17.65
N ASN A 68 5.21 -5.38 -18.01
CA ASN A 68 4.41 -6.57 -18.27
C ASN A 68 4.11 -7.35 -16.97
N ALA A 69 3.08 -6.91 -16.24
CA ALA A 69 2.67 -7.54 -14.99
C ALA A 69 2.15 -8.98 -15.15
N ASP A 70 1.67 -9.36 -16.33
CA ASP A 70 1.15 -10.71 -16.59
C ASP A 70 2.26 -11.77 -16.57
N GLN A 71 3.51 -11.38 -16.82
CA GLN A 71 4.67 -12.27 -16.64
C GLN A 71 5.09 -12.40 -15.17
N LEU A 72 4.88 -11.37 -14.36
CA LEU A 72 5.26 -11.36 -12.95
C LEU A 72 4.28 -12.18 -12.09
N ARG A 73 2.98 -12.06 -12.35
CA ARG A 73 1.93 -12.72 -11.56
C ARG A 73 2.12 -14.23 -11.37
N PRO A 74 2.30 -15.06 -12.42
CA PRO A 74 2.48 -16.50 -12.25
C PRO A 74 3.78 -16.85 -11.52
N TYR A 75 4.83 -16.03 -11.68
CA TYR A 75 6.08 -16.18 -10.93
C TYR A 75 5.85 -15.97 -9.43
N VAL A 76 5.21 -14.86 -9.04
CA VAL A 76 4.95 -14.53 -7.64
C VAL A 76 4.11 -15.63 -6.99
N ARG A 77 3.03 -16.07 -7.66
CA ARG A 77 2.18 -17.16 -7.16
C ARG A 77 2.97 -18.45 -6.91
N THR A 78 3.83 -18.83 -7.85
CA THR A 78 4.67 -20.02 -7.74
C THR A 78 5.70 -19.88 -6.62
N LEU A 79 6.32 -18.70 -6.50
CA LEU A 79 7.30 -18.40 -5.46
C LEU A 79 6.67 -18.51 -4.06
N LEU A 80 5.49 -17.90 -3.86
CA LEU A 80 4.76 -17.96 -2.60
C LEU A 80 4.40 -19.39 -2.24
N ALA A 81 3.79 -20.13 -3.17
CA ALA A 81 3.43 -21.53 -2.95
C ALA A 81 4.64 -22.40 -2.56
N LYS A 82 5.77 -22.26 -3.28
CA LYS A 82 6.99 -23.04 -2.99
C LYS A 82 7.63 -22.67 -1.66
N THR A 83 7.62 -21.39 -1.29
CA THR A 83 8.32 -20.90 -0.11
C THR A 83 7.50 -21.07 1.16
N LEU A 84 6.18 -20.91 1.06
CA LEU A 84 5.28 -20.76 2.21
C LEU A 84 4.33 -21.96 2.41
N ALA A 85 4.30 -22.96 1.51
CA ALA A 85 3.43 -24.13 1.64
C ALA A 85 3.45 -24.75 3.05
N ASN A 86 4.65 -24.93 3.61
CA ASN A 86 4.86 -25.56 4.92
C ASN A 86 5.26 -24.54 6.00
N ALA A 87 5.12 -23.23 5.74
CA ALA A 87 5.44 -22.21 6.71
C ALA A 87 4.36 -22.18 7.79
N VAL A 88 4.79 -22.07 9.05
CA VAL A 88 3.93 -21.96 10.24
C VAL A 88 4.27 -20.66 10.94
N TRP A 89 3.25 -19.94 11.37
CA TRP A 89 3.41 -18.72 12.15
C TRP A 89 4.12 -19.02 13.47
N ASP A 90 5.04 -18.13 13.85
CA ASP A 90 5.70 -18.20 15.14
C ASP A 90 5.96 -16.79 15.66
N GLY A 91 5.15 -16.37 16.63
CA GLY A 91 5.25 -15.06 17.25
C GLY A 91 6.54 -14.83 18.06
N ASN A 92 7.23 -15.90 18.47
CA ASN A 92 8.50 -15.80 19.18
C ASN A 92 9.66 -15.64 18.21
N ASP A 93 9.59 -16.26 17.03
CA ASP A 93 10.62 -16.16 15.99
C ASP A 93 10.34 -15.04 14.97
N LYS A 94 10.35 -13.80 15.47
CA LYS A 94 10.17 -12.59 14.65
C LYS A 94 11.25 -12.46 13.55
N ALA A 95 12.44 -13.00 13.80
CA ALA A 95 13.55 -12.97 12.84
C ALA A 95 13.22 -13.81 11.60
N ARG A 96 12.76 -15.05 11.79
CA ARG A 96 12.32 -15.91 10.69
C ARG A 96 11.10 -15.34 9.96
N MET A 97 10.11 -14.81 10.69
CA MET A 97 8.95 -14.17 10.06
C MET A 97 9.37 -13.00 9.17
N SER A 98 10.30 -12.15 9.65
CA SER A 98 10.85 -11.04 8.86
C SER A 98 11.69 -11.53 7.68
N GLN A 99 12.42 -12.64 7.82
CA GLN A 99 13.26 -13.18 6.75
C GLN A 99 12.43 -13.64 5.56
N TYR A 100 11.30 -14.31 5.78
CA TYR A 100 10.38 -14.68 4.70
C TYR A 100 9.97 -13.46 3.86
N SER A 101 9.57 -12.37 4.54
CA SER A 101 9.17 -11.14 3.86
C SER A 101 10.31 -10.52 3.06
N LYS A 102 11.54 -10.48 3.61
CA LYS A 102 12.71 -9.95 2.91
C LYS A 102 13.08 -10.77 1.69
N ASP A 103 13.20 -12.09 1.84
CA ASP A 103 13.59 -13.00 0.76
C ASP A 103 12.60 -12.95 -0.41
N ILE A 104 11.30 -12.92 -0.08
CA ILE A 104 10.25 -12.82 -1.10
C ILE A 104 10.32 -11.46 -1.80
N CYS A 105 10.44 -10.35 -1.05
CA CYS A 105 10.58 -9.02 -1.63
C CYS A 105 11.78 -8.92 -2.59
N GLU A 106 12.93 -9.43 -2.18
CA GLU A 106 14.15 -9.42 -2.98
C GLU A 106 14.00 -10.23 -4.27
N LYS A 107 13.47 -11.46 -4.19
CA LYS A 107 13.24 -12.32 -5.36
C LYS A 107 12.22 -11.72 -6.33
N VAL A 108 11.12 -11.16 -5.82
CA VAL A 108 10.12 -10.50 -6.65
C VAL A 108 10.72 -9.28 -7.34
N LYS A 109 11.44 -8.42 -6.60
CA LYS A 109 12.08 -7.23 -7.17
C LYS A 109 13.15 -7.59 -8.21
N ALA A 110 13.95 -8.63 -7.96
CA ALA A 110 14.92 -9.14 -8.92
C ALA A 110 14.21 -9.60 -10.21
N ARG A 111 13.09 -10.32 -10.10
CA ARG A 111 12.30 -10.74 -11.25
C ARG A 111 11.71 -9.55 -12.02
N MET A 112 11.29 -8.50 -11.34
CA MET A 112 10.83 -7.26 -12.01
C MET A 112 11.94 -6.62 -12.84
N LEU A 113 13.16 -6.56 -12.30
CA LEU A 113 14.34 -6.06 -13.01
C LEU A 113 14.72 -6.93 -14.21
N GLU A 114 14.50 -8.24 -14.15
CA GLU A 114 14.71 -9.15 -15.29
C GLU A 114 13.68 -8.95 -16.41
N ILE A 115 12.41 -8.70 -16.05
CA ILE A 115 11.33 -8.44 -17.02
C ILE A 115 11.58 -7.12 -17.73
N GLU A 116 11.91 -6.07 -16.97
CA GLU A 116 12.20 -4.75 -17.52
C GLU A 116 13.27 -4.05 -16.66
N PRO A 117 14.53 -3.92 -17.15
CA PRO A 117 15.62 -3.42 -16.32
C PRO A 117 15.63 -1.89 -16.14
N LYS A 118 14.89 -1.14 -16.96
CA LYS A 118 14.95 0.33 -17.02
C LYS A 118 13.57 0.98 -17.12
N GLY A 119 13.52 2.28 -16.85
CA GLY A 119 12.30 3.08 -17.04
C GLY A 119 11.27 2.97 -15.91
N PHE A 120 11.49 2.13 -14.90
CA PHE A 120 10.59 1.96 -13.76
C PHE A 120 11.33 1.97 -12.43
N LYS A 121 10.66 2.48 -11.41
CA LYS A 121 10.98 2.31 -9.99
C LYS A 121 10.14 1.16 -9.45
N TYR A 122 10.82 0.19 -8.86
CA TYR A 122 10.18 -1.01 -8.30
C TYR A 122 10.00 -0.91 -6.79
N ILE A 123 8.76 -1.12 -6.35
CA ILE A 123 8.37 -1.18 -4.95
C ILE A 123 7.71 -2.53 -4.72
N VAL A 124 8.09 -3.23 -3.66
CA VAL A 124 7.43 -4.48 -3.25
C VAL A 124 7.10 -4.35 -1.77
N THR A 125 5.84 -4.54 -1.44
CA THR A 125 5.33 -4.56 -0.07
C THR A 125 4.79 -5.94 0.24
N THR A 126 5.07 -6.42 1.45
CA THR A 126 4.55 -7.70 1.93
C THR A 126 3.88 -7.51 3.28
N THR A 127 2.82 -8.27 3.50
CA THR A 127 2.12 -8.35 4.79
C THR A 127 2.06 -9.81 5.17
N PHE A 128 2.55 -10.12 6.35
CA PHE A 128 2.63 -11.48 6.87
C PHE A 128 1.92 -11.53 8.22
N THR A 129 0.84 -12.29 8.27
CA THR A 129 -0.03 -12.40 9.45
C THR A 129 -0.34 -13.85 9.77
N GLU A 130 -0.55 -14.13 11.05
CA GLU A 130 -1.12 -15.39 11.53
C GLU A 130 -2.52 -15.63 10.96
N ASN A 131 -2.85 -16.87 10.63
CA ASN A 131 -4.20 -17.27 10.26
C ASN A 131 -4.91 -17.91 11.46
N LEU A 132 -5.86 -17.20 12.03
CA LEU A 132 -6.75 -17.64 13.10
C LEU A 132 -8.21 -17.72 12.61
N GLY A 133 -8.41 -17.83 11.30
CA GLY A 133 -9.74 -17.81 10.68
C GLY A 133 -10.38 -16.42 10.65
N GLN A 134 -9.60 -15.36 10.87
CA GLN A 134 -10.10 -13.99 10.79
C GLN A 134 -10.40 -13.57 9.35
N ALA A 135 -11.44 -12.76 9.19
CA ALA A 135 -11.68 -12.03 7.95
C ALA A 135 -10.85 -10.74 7.94
N GLY A 136 -9.98 -10.59 6.95
CA GLY A 136 -9.19 -9.38 6.72
C GLY A 136 -9.61 -8.69 5.43
N ARG A 137 -9.63 -7.35 5.43
CA ARG A 137 -9.80 -6.54 4.22
C ARG A 137 -8.64 -5.55 4.12
N ALA A 138 -7.97 -5.55 2.97
CA ALA A 138 -6.93 -4.60 2.64
C ALA A 138 -7.22 -4.05 1.24
N ASP A 139 -7.51 -2.76 1.16
CA ASP A 139 -7.70 -2.04 -0.09
C ASP A 139 -6.56 -1.05 -0.28
N MET A 140 -6.34 -0.68 -1.53
CA MET A 140 -5.43 0.39 -1.89
C MET A 140 -5.97 1.12 -3.10
N ALA A 141 -5.82 2.44 -3.09
CA ALA A 141 -6.05 3.30 -4.24
C ALA A 141 -4.72 3.93 -4.66
N CYS A 142 -4.44 3.93 -5.96
CA CYS A 142 -3.27 4.57 -6.54
C CYS A 142 -3.72 5.61 -7.58
N HIS A 143 -2.96 6.70 -7.70
CA HIS A 143 -3.08 7.63 -8.81
C HIS A 143 -1.81 7.49 -9.66
N TRP A 144 -1.95 6.95 -10.86
CA TRP A 144 -0.83 6.50 -11.69
C TRP A 144 -1.14 6.68 -13.18
N GLU A 145 -0.12 6.63 -14.02
CA GLU A 145 -0.29 6.71 -15.47
C GLU A 145 -0.60 5.32 -16.06
N ASP A 146 -1.13 5.27 -17.29
CA ASP A 146 -1.50 4.02 -17.99
C ASP A 146 -0.36 3.01 -18.18
N THR A 147 0.87 3.50 -18.04
CA THR A 147 2.12 2.73 -18.18
C THR A 147 2.55 2.07 -16.88
N ASP A 148 2.04 2.53 -15.74
CA ASP A 148 2.34 1.97 -14.43
C ASP A 148 1.58 0.66 -14.25
N ALA A 149 2.08 -0.20 -13.37
CA ALA A 149 1.50 -1.50 -13.15
C ALA A 149 1.61 -1.94 -11.69
N ALA A 150 0.61 -2.70 -11.22
CA ALA A 150 0.63 -3.38 -9.94
C ALA A 150 0.28 -4.86 -10.12
N CYS A 151 0.93 -5.70 -9.34
CA CYS A 151 0.64 -7.11 -9.22
C CYS A 151 0.44 -7.44 -7.74
N GLN A 152 -0.77 -7.86 -7.38
CA GLN A 152 -1.09 -8.36 -6.06
C GLN A 152 -1.28 -9.87 -6.12
N GLU A 153 -0.65 -10.57 -5.19
CA GLU A 153 -0.87 -12.00 -4.96
C GLU A 153 -1.04 -12.27 -3.48
N ILE A 154 -1.94 -13.19 -3.17
CA ILE A 154 -2.27 -13.60 -1.81
C ILE A 154 -2.03 -15.11 -1.71
N PHE A 155 -1.33 -15.53 -0.66
CA PHE A 155 -1.17 -16.92 -0.29
C PHE A 155 -1.72 -17.12 1.13
N SER A 156 -2.37 -18.25 1.36
CA SER A 156 -2.82 -18.65 2.69
C SER A 156 -2.72 -20.15 2.85
N ASN A 157 -2.35 -20.58 4.05
CA ASN A 157 -2.51 -21.96 4.53
C ASN A 157 -3.18 -21.91 5.91
N ASP A 158 -3.23 -23.05 6.61
CA ASP A 158 -3.92 -23.14 7.92
C ASP A 158 -3.33 -22.22 8.99
N GLY A 159 -2.04 -21.89 8.92
CA GLY A 159 -1.34 -21.11 9.96
C GLY A 159 -1.03 -19.67 9.58
N ILE A 160 -1.02 -19.32 8.29
CA ILE A 160 -0.56 -18.02 7.81
C ILE A 160 -1.37 -17.46 6.65
N ILE A 161 -1.41 -16.13 6.59
CA ILE A 161 -1.83 -15.35 5.42
C ILE A 161 -0.66 -14.44 5.02
N PHE A 162 -0.30 -14.48 3.74
CA PHE A 162 0.77 -13.68 3.19
C PHE A 162 0.27 -12.92 1.95
N VAL A 163 0.36 -11.59 1.99
CA VAL A 163 0.01 -10.71 0.88
C VAL A 163 1.27 -10.10 0.32
N CYS A 164 1.46 -10.19 -0.99
CA CYS A 164 2.56 -9.55 -1.72
C CYS A 164 1.99 -8.59 -2.76
N ILE A 165 2.40 -7.33 -2.74
CA ILE A 165 2.02 -6.33 -3.73
C ILE A 165 3.29 -5.72 -4.32
N ALA A 166 3.42 -5.84 -5.64
CA ALA A 166 4.53 -5.31 -6.40
C ALA A 166 4.04 -4.18 -7.32
N TYR A 167 4.80 -3.08 -7.38
CA TYR A 167 4.51 -1.89 -8.19
C TYR A 167 5.67 -1.58 -9.11
N ALA A 168 5.35 -1.30 -10.37
CA ALA A 168 6.24 -0.71 -11.35
C ALA A 168 5.72 0.69 -11.66
N VAL A 169 6.42 1.71 -11.16
CA VAL A 169 6.06 3.12 -11.40
C VAL A 169 7.06 3.72 -12.36
N ARG A 170 6.59 4.24 -13.49
CA ARG A 170 7.45 4.78 -14.54
C ARG A 170 8.24 5.98 -14.00
N VAL A 171 9.52 6.00 -14.31
CA VAL A 171 10.40 7.14 -14.00
C VAL A 171 10.70 7.84 -15.31
N ILE A 172 10.42 9.15 -15.34
CA ILE A 172 10.73 10.04 -16.47
C ILE A 172 12.21 10.38 -16.54
#